data_AF-A0A6V8E261-F1
#
_entry.id   AF-A0A6V8E261-F1
#
_cell.length_a   1.000
_cell.length_b   1.000
_cell.length_c   1.000
_cell.angle_alpha   90.00
_cell.angle_beta   90.00
_cell.angle_gamma   90.00
#
_symmetry.space_group_name_H-M   'P 1'
#
loop_
_entity.id
_entity.type
_entity.pdbx_description
1 polymer ?
#
loop_
_entity_poly.entity_id
_entity_poly.type
_entity_poly.pdbx_seq_one_letter_code
_entity_poly.pdbx_strand_id
1 'polypeptide(L)'
;MKMKIKNKMQACKIDEDAVSMNGIGPFCEHPRKENCWIYKGRMPVSNCCVTIEENYVEISNFKVHLPSKRQSGHGSNMVEDIRKAFPNYIIWVDTWNCSRGFWEKMKERGKIDIIANDYPWPCINTTCKVCHSDRKVPTRRFFE
;
A
#
# COMPACT_ATOMS: atom_id res chain seq x y z
N MET A 1 -30.68 -3.52 11.59
CA MET A 1 -30.37 -2.20 10.99
C MET A 1 -29.60 -2.45 9.68
N LYS A 2 -30.18 -2.15 8.50
CA LYS A 2 -29.49 -2.35 7.21
C LYS A 2 -28.49 -1.20 6.98
N MET A 3 -27.21 -1.54 6.89
CA MET A 3 -26.13 -0.59 6.59
C MET A 3 -26.36 -0.01 5.19
N LYS A 4 -26.68 1.28 5.10
CA LYS A 4 -26.76 2.00 3.82
C LYS A 4 -25.32 2.31 3.37
N ILE A 5 -24.74 1.41 2.59
CA ILE A 5 -23.43 1.64 1.96
C ILE A 5 -23.63 2.66 0.85
N LYS A 6 -23.11 3.88 1.02
CA LYS A 6 -22.98 4.85 -0.08
C LYS A 6 -22.24 4.16 -1.24
N ASN A 7 -22.67 4.37 -2.48
CA ASN A 7 -22.00 3.82 -3.67
C ASN A 7 -20.47 4.04 -3.55
N LYS A 8 -19.65 3.01 -3.81
CA LYS A 8 -18.18 3.06 -3.73
C LYS A 8 -17.59 4.31 -4.36
N MET A 9 -18.15 4.80 -5.46
CA MET A 9 -17.70 6.04 -6.12
C MET A 9 -17.92 7.30 -5.27
N GLN A 10 -19.04 7.41 -4.56
CA GLN A 10 -19.33 8.53 -3.65
C GLN A 10 -18.48 8.49 -2.37
N ALA A 11 -18.04 7.31 -1.94
CA ALA A 11 -17.15 7.15 -0.78
C ALA A 11 -15.67 7.45 -1.10
N CYS A 12 -15.31 7.50 -2.39
CA CYS A 12 -13.95 7.80 -2.86
C CYS A 12 -13.80 9.26 -3.32
N LYS A 13 -14.73 10.16 -2.96
CA LYS A 13 -14.55 11.59 -3.24
C LYS A 13 -13.21 12.04 -2.66
N ILE A 14 -12.43 12.72 -3.50
CA ILE A 14 -11.18 13.35 -3.11
C ILE A 14 -11.54 14.36 -2.03
N ASP A 15 -10.84 14.31 -0.91
CA ASP A 15 -11.07 15.22 0.22
C ASP A 15 -10.76 16.65 -0.23
N GLU A 16 -11.49 17.64 0.29
CA GLU A 16 -11.20 19.06 -0.02
C GLU A 16 -9.77 19.44 0.40
N ASP A 17 -9.24 18.77 1.42
CA ASP A 17 -7.88 18.95 1.95
C ASP A 17 -6.83 18.05 1.28
N ALA A 18 -7.16 17.42 0.14
CA ALA A 18 -6.21 16.59 -0.56
C ALA A 18 -5.11 17.42 -1.25
N VAL A 19 -3.85 17.06 -1.01
CA VAL A 19 -2.68 17.75 -1.56
C VAL A 19 -2.04 16.96 -2.70
N SER A 20 -1.22 17.65 -3.48
CA SER A 20 -0.30 17.02 -4.43
C SER A 20 1.14 17.25 -3.98
N MET A 21 1.95 16.20 -4.02
CA MET A 21 3.37 16.22 -3.67
C MET A 21 4.18 16.02 -4.95
N ASN A 22 5.00 17.03 -5.29
CA ASN A 22 5.73 17.09 -6.57
C ASN A 22 4.84 16.83 -7.81
N GLY A 23 3.64 17.42 -7.82
CA GLY A 23 2.67 17.25 -8.93
C GLY A 23 1.97 15.89 -8.98
N ILE A 24 2.26 14.97 -8.05
CA ILE A 24 1.58 13.68 -7.92
C ILE A 24 0.53 13.77 -6.81
N GLY A 25 -0.62 13.13 -7.00
CA GLY A 25 -1.66 13.09 -5.96
C GLY A 25 -2.93 12.40 -6.46
N PRO A 26 -4.05 12.56 -5.74
CA PRO A 26 -4.16 13.18 -4.41
C PRO A 26 -3.53 12.38 -3.28
N PHE A 27 -3.01 13.09 -2.28
CA PHE A 27 -2.64 12.60 -0.96
C PHE A 27 -3.56 13.24 0.09
N CYS A 28 -4.07 12.44 1.02
CA CYS A 28 -4.85 12.95 2.15
C CYS A 28 -4.14 12.59 3.44
N GLU A 29 -4.09 13.50 4.40
CA GLU A 29 -3.48 13.20 5.69
C GLU A 29 -4.21 12.05 6.39
N HIS A 30 -3.45 11.17 7.05
CA HIS A 30 -4.02 10.07 7.78
C HIS A 30 -4.61 10.60 9.09
N PRO A 31 -5.91 10.38 9.38
CA PRO A 31 -6.64 11.09 10.45
C PRO A 31 -6.21 10.72 11.88
N ARG A 32 -5.18 9.88 12.05
CA ARG A 32 -4.72 9.32 13.32
C ARG A 32 -3.21 9.13 13.41
N LYS A 33 -2.46 9.52 12.37
CA LYS A 33 -1.03 9.28 12.30
C LYS A 33 -0.38 10.53 11.72
N GLU A 34 0.45 11.16 12.52
CA GLU A 34 1.24 12.31 12.11
C GLU A 34 2.20 11.91 10.98
N ASN A 35 2.47 12.84 10.06
CA ASN A 35 3.36 12.65 8.90
C ASN A 35 3.02 11.45 7.99
N CYS A 36 1.81 10.91 8.10
CA CYS A 36 1.35 9.77 7.31
C CYS A 36 0.25 10.23 6.34
N TRP A 37 0.40 9.87 5.07
CA TRP A 37 -0.47 10.31 3.99
C TRP A 37 -1.05 9.13 3.24
N ILE A 38 -2.34 9.14 2.98
CA ILE A 38 -3.03 8.14 2.17
C ILE A 38 -2.99 8.61 0.71
N TYR A 39 -2.25 7.88 -0.12
CA TYR A 39 -2.23 8.11 -1.56
C TYR A 39 -3.52 7.58 -2.19
N LYS A 40 -4.33 8.48 -2.77
CA LYS A 40 -5.64 8.18 -3.38
C LYS A 40 -5.65 8.31 -4.91
N GLY A 41 -4.54 8.64 -5.57
CA GLY A 41 -4.48 8.86 -7.03
C GLY A 41 -4.83 7.65 -7.90
N ARG A 42 -4.89 6.44 -7.33
CA ARG A 42 -5.35 5.23 -8.02
C ARG A 42 -6.58 4.58 -7.40
N MET A 43 -7.28 5.28 -6.51
CA MET A 43 -8.57 4.84 -6.02
C MET A 43 -9.59 4.79 -7.16
N PRO A 44 -10.54 3.83 -7.15
CA PRO A 44 -10.79 2.82 -6.12
C PRO A 44 -10.01 1.50 -6.32
N VAL A 45 -9.04 1.45 -7.24
CA VAL A 45 -8.37 0.19 -7.62
C VAL A 45 -7.24 -0.15 -6.64
N SER A 46 -6.44 0.84 -6.27
CA SER A 46 -5.31 0.67 -5.37
C SER A 46 -5.00 1.92 -4.57
N ASN A 47 -4.44 1.72 -3.39
CA ASN A 47 -3.92 2.78 -2.54
C ASN A 47 -2.74 2.28 -1.68
N CYS A 48 -2.06 3.23 -1.05
CA CYS A 48 -1.09 2.96 0.01
C CYS A 48 -1.09 4.13 1.00
N CYS A 49 -0.41 3.93 2.13
CA CYS A 49 0.00 4.99 3.03
C CYS A 49 1.48 5.29 2.80
N VAL A 50 1.86 6.54 3.03
CA VAL A 50 3.22 7.05 2.87
C VAL A 50 3.57 7.82 4.15
N THR A 51 4.53 7.33 4.91
CA THR A 51 5.04 8.03 6.10
C THR A 51 6.33 8.74 5.73
N ILE A 52 6.42 10.04 5.99
CA ILE A 52 7.58 10.87 5.63
C ILE A 52 8.34 11.22 6.90
N GLU A 53 9.63 10.90 6.96
CA GLU A 53 10.49 11.21 8.10
C GLU A 53 11.89 11.60 7.59
N GLU A 54 12.30 12.84 7.83
CA GLU A 54 13.54 13.42 7.32
C GLU A 54 13.72 13.21 5.80
N ASN A 55 14.62 12.32 5.40
CA ASN A 55 14.93 11.95 4.01
C ASN A 55 14.41 10.55 3.63
N TYR A 56 13.59 9.94 4.49
CA TYR A 56 13.02 8.62 4.29
C TYR A 56 11.52 8.69 4.02
N VAL A 57 11.08 7.76 3.18
CA VAL A 57 9.67 7.54 2.89
C VAL A 57 9.36 6.06 3.06
N GLU A 58 8.50 5.74 4.03
CA GLU A 58 7.95 4.40 4.19
C GLU A 58 6.70 4.24 3.33
N ILE A 59 6.63 3.21 2.49
CA ILE A 59 5.35 2.78 1.89
C ILE A 59 4.74 1.67 2.73
N SER A 60 3.57 1.93 3.30
CA SER A 60 2.82 0.98 4.11
C SER A 60 1.38 0.80 3.60
N ASN A 61 0.66 -0.19 4.14
CA ASN A 61 -0.73 -0.49 3.79
C ASN A 61 -1.00 -0.57 2.27
N PHE A 62 -0.02 -1.06 1.51
CA PHE A 62 -0.07 -1.12 0.06
C PHE A 62 -1.07 -2.17 -0.43
N LYS A 63 -2.02 -1.77 -1.26
CA LYS A 63 -3.09 -2.68 -1.68
C LYS A 63 -3.56 -2.43 -3.10
N VAL A 64 -3.70 -3.53 -3.86
CA VAL A 64 -4.59 -3.62 -5.03
C VAL A 64 -5.85 -4.36 -4.57
N HIS A 65 -6.97 -3.64 -4.52
CA HIS A 65 -8.16 -4.08 -3.77
C HIS A 65 -8.84 -5.31 -4.36
N LEU A 66 -8.98 -5.36 -5.68
CA LEU A 66 -9.66 -6.44 -6.38
C LEU A 66 -8.63 -7.47 -6.88
N PRO A 67 -8.79 -8.77 -6.54
CA PRO A 67 -7.91 -9.82 -7.06
C PRO A 67 -7.83 -9.83 -8.60
N SER A 68 -8.94 -9.57 -9.30
CA SER A 68 -9.00 -9.50 -10.77
C SER A 68 -8.22 -8.33 -11.38
N LYS A 69 -7.79 -7.36 -10.57
CA LYS A 69 -6.93 -6.25 -11.00
C LYS A 69 -5.47 -6.46 -10.59
N ARG A 70 -5.15 -7.56 -9.92
CA ARG A 70 -3.75 -7.92 -9.63
C ARG A 70 -3.08 -8.39 -10.91
N GLN A 71 -1.74 -8.39 -10.92
CA GLN A 71 -0.91 -8.75 -12.08
C GLN A 71 -1.15 -7.89 -13.34
N SER A 72 -1.92 -6.80 -13.23
CA SER A 72 -2.27 -5.89 -14.33
C SER A 72 -1.51 -4.54 -14.25
N GLY A 73 -0.35 -4.52 -13.60
CA GLY A 73 0.49 -3.31 -13.48
C GLY A 73 0.08 -2.26 -12.44
N HIS A 74 -1.16 -2.27 -11.93
CA HIS A 74 -1.65 -1.27 -10.97
C HIS A 74 -0.73 -1.02 -9.78
N GLY A 75 -0.20 -2.08 -9.17
CA GLY A 75 0.75 -1.95 -8.07
C GLY A 75 2.06 -1.28 -8.50
N SER A 76 2.66 -1.70 -9.62
CA SER A 76 3.93 -1.11 -10.08
C SER A 76 3.77 0.37 -10.46
N ASN A 77 2.64 0.72 -11.05
CA ASN A 77 2.35 2.10 -11.40
C ASN A 77 2.11 2.95 -10.14
N MET A 78 1.50 2.39 -9.09
CA MET A 78 1.35 3.08 -7.81
C MET A 78 2.70 3.40 -7.16
N VAL A 79 3.62 2.43 -7.10
CA VAL A 79 4.98 2.67 -6.55
C VAL A 79 5.74 3.71 -7.40
N GLU A 80 5.53 3.71 -8.71
CA GLU A 80 6.11 4.71 -9.60
C GLU A 80 5.64 6.13 -9.31
N ASP A 81 4.35 6.30 -9.05
CA ASP A 81 3.81 7.60 -8.65
C ASP A 81 4.45 8.06 -7.33
N ILE A 82 4.59 7.16 -6.35
CA ILE A 82 5.27 7.51 -5.09
C ILE A 82 6.74 7.87 -5.34
N ARG A 83 7.47 7.13 -6.17
CA ARG A 83 8.84 7.49 -6.53
C ARG A 83 8.92 8.88 -7.19
N LYS A 84 7.99 9.20 -8.09
CA LYS A 84 7.91 10.53 -8.72
C LYS A 84 7.54 11.62 -7.73
N ALA A 85 6.72 11.31 -6.72
CA ALA A 85 6.37 12.24 -5.66
C ALA A 85 7.57 12.56 -4.76
N PHE A 86 8.48 11.60 -4.58
CA PHE A 86 9.64 11.70 -3.69
C PHE A 86 10.95 11.28 -4.40
N PRO A 87 11.41 12.04 -5.41
CA PRO A 87 12.51 11.60 -6.28
C PRO A 87 13.86 11.48 -5.53
N ASN A 88 14.06 12.31 -4.51
CA ASN A 88 15.33 12.40 -3.78
C ASN A 88 15.30 11.72 -2.40
N TYR A 89 14.21 11.03 -2.06
CA TYR A 89 14.06 10.34 -0.78
C TYR A 89 14.50 8.88 -0.89
N ILE A 90 14.98 8.34 0.22
CA ILE A 90 15.17 6.89 0.38
C ILE A 90 13.79 6.28 0.66
N ILE A 91 13.24 5.55 -0.30
CA ILE A 91 11.96 4.87 -0.16
C ILE A 91 12.19 3.44 0.30
N TRP A 92 11.52 3.07 1.37
CA TRP A 92 11.64 1.74 1.96
C TRP A 92 10.29 1.12 2.28
N VAL A 93 10.29 -0.21 2.43
CA VAL A 93 9.11 -0.99 2.78
C VAL A 93 9.44 -2.13 3.73
N ASP A 94 8.49 -2.45 4.60
CA ASP A 94 8.36 -3.78 5.19
C ASP A 94 7.35 -4.61 4.40
N THR A 95 7.67 -5.91 4.22
CA THR A 95 6.82 -6.76 3.38
C THR A 95 6.67 -8.19 3.87
N TRP A 96 5.48 -8.74 3.63
CA TRP A 96 5.23 -10.16 3.83
C TRP A 96 5.92 -11.01 2.77
N ASN A 97 6.25 -12.25 3.12
CA ASN A 97 6.90 -13.19 2.20
C ASN A 97 6.13 -13.36 0.88
N CYS A 98 4.80 -13.40 0.91
CA CYS A 98 4.00 -13.57 -0.32
C CYS A 98 4.03 -12.38 -1.28
N SER A 99 4.39 -11.18 -0.81
CA SER A 99 4.56 -9.99 -1.63
C SER A 99 6.02 -9.65 -1.89
N ARG A 100 6.98 -10.33 -1.24
CA ARG A 100 8.41 -10.01 -1.34
C ARG A 100 8.92 -9.97 -2.78
N GLY A 101 8.59 -10.96 -3.60
CA GLY A 101 9.00 -10.97 -5.02
C GLY A 101 8.44 -9.81 -5.86
N PHE A 102 7.33 -9.18 -5.45
CA PHE A 102 6.87 -7.93 -6.08
C PHE A 102 7.80 -6.77 -5.71
N TRP A 103 8.17 -6.64 -4.44
CA TRP A 103 9.00 -5.55 -3.94
C TRP A 103 10.45 -5.66 -4.38
N GLU A 104 11.00 -6.88 -4.47
CA GLU A 104 12.33 -7.12 -5.05
C GLU A 104 12.40 -6.60 -6.48
N LYS A 105 11.37 -6.85 -7.30
CA LYS A 105 11.27 -6.27 -8.65
C LYS A 105 11.11 -4.76 -8.64
N MET A 106 10.44 -4.17 -7.65
CA MET A 106 10.35 -2.71 -7.54
C MET A 106 11.70 -2.09 -7.17
N LYS A 107 12.47 -2.77 -6.31
CA LYS A 107 13.84 -2.38 -5.95
C LYS A 107 14.78 -2.48 -7.14
N GLU A 108 14.77 -3.62 -7.84
CA GLU A 108 15.56 -3.85 -9.06
C GLU A 108 15.31 -2.77 -10.13
N ARG A 109 14.06 -2.29 -10.22
CA ARG A 109 13.65 -1.21 -11.15
C ARG A 109 13.94 0.21 -10.64
N GLY A 110 14.63 0.37 -9.50
CA GLY A 110 14.90 1.68 -8.90
C GLY A 110 13.67 2.42 -8.40
N LYS A 111 12.55 1.72 -8.16
CA LYS A 111 11.30 2.34 -7.67
C LYS A 111 11.27 2.44 -6.14
N ILE A 112 11.96 1.54 -5.44
CA ILE A 112 12.25 1.60 -3.99
C ILE A 112 13.74 1.36 -3.76
N ASP A 113 14.26 1.77 -2.62
CA ASP A 113 15.69 1.64 -2.29
C ASP A 113 15.93 0.46 -1.33
N ILE A 114 15.04 0.28 -0.34
CA ILE A 114 15.25 -0.67 0.76
C ILE A 114 14.00 -1.55 0.98
N ILE A 115 14.23 -2.84 1.24
CA ILE A 115 13.25 -3.74 1.86
C ILE A 115 13.82 -4.01 3.25
N ALA A 116 13.21 -3.43 4.28
CA ALA A 116 13.85 -3.27 5.58
C ALA A 116 13.77 -4.52 6.45
N ASN A 117 12.66 -5.29 6.38
CA ASN A 117 12.53 -6.49 7.20
C ASN A 117 13.59 -7.57 6.88
N ASP A 118 14.40 -7.84 7.90
CA ASP A 118 15.48 -8.84 7.99
C ASP A 118 14.98 -10.23 8.42
N TYR A 119 13.71 -10.35 8.82
CA TYR A 119 13.05 -11.62 9.14
C TYR A 119 11.76 -11.86 8.36
N PRO A 120 11.36 -13.14 8.19
CA PRO A 120 10.07 -13.53 7.64
C PRO A 120 8.89 -12.89 8.40
N TRP A 121 8.20 -11.94 7.78
CA TRP A 121 7.03 -11.33 8.40
C TRP A 121 5.79 -12.21 8.15
N PRO A 122 5.08 -12.67 9.21
CA PRO A 122 3.92 -13.54 9.04
C PRO A 122 2.80 -12.83 8.31
N CYS A 123 2.30 -13.46 7.25
CA CYS A 123 1.19 -12.90 6.47
C CYS A 123 -0.11 -12.94 7.27
N ILE A 124 -0.68 -11.78 7.59
CA ILE A 124 -1.98 -11.67 8.28
C ILE A 124 -3.18 -12.01 7.36
N ASN A 125 -2.98 -12.05 6.04
CA ASN A 125 -4.03 -12.45 5.11
C ASN A 125 -4.25 -13.97 5.22
N THR A 126 -5.33 -14.34 5.89
CA THR A 126 -5.68 -15.73 6.20
C THR A 126 -6.02 -16.56 4.97
N THR A 127 -6.33 -15.91 3.85
CA THR A 127 -6.64 -16.54 2.56
C THR A 127 -5.42 -16.65 1.63
N CYS A 128 -4.25 -16.19 2.07
CA CYS A 128 -3.03 -16.24 1.26
C CYS A 128 -2.50 -17.68 1.13
N LYS A 129 -2.72 -18.32 -0.02
CA LYS A 129 -2.21 -19.67 -0.29
C LYS A 129 -0.69 -19.74 -0.45
N VAL A 130 -0.02 -18.63 -0.73
CA VAL A 130 1.45 -18.58 -0.82
C VAL A 130 2.09 -18.72 0.56
N CYS A 131 1.51 -18.08 1.59
CA CYS A 131 2.01 -18.19 2.96
C CYS A 131 1.33 -19.29 3.78
N HIS A 132 0.13 -19.72 3.38
CA HIS A 132 -0.72 -20.64 4.12
C HIS A 132 -1.27 -21.72 3.18
N SER A 133 -0.39 -22.49 2.53
CA SER A 133 -0.72 -23.55 1.56
C SER A 133 -1.70 -24.58 2.13
N ASP A 134 -1.49 -24.97 3.38
CA ASP A 134 -2.18 -26.11 4.01
C ASP A 134 -3.32 -25.69 4.96
N ARG A 135 -3.67 -24.40 4.96
CA ARG A 135 -4.65 -23.87 5.92
C ARG A 135 -6.07 -24.25 5.51
N LYS A 136 -6.70 -25.08 6.36
CA LYS A 136 -8.07 -25.60 6.18
C LYS A 136 -9.19 -24.61 6.51
N VAL A 137 -8.93 -23.59 7.33
CA VAL A 137 -9.94 -22.62 7.79
C VAL A 137 -9.46 -21.15 7.73
N PRO A 138 -10.30 -20.19 7.31
CA PRO A 138 -9.89 -18.80 7.09
C PRO A 138 -9.91 -17.91 8.35
N THR A 139 -9.55 -18.44 9.53
CA THR A 139 -9.52 -17.65 10.79
C THR A 139 -8.21 -16.87 10.96
N ARG A 140 -8.31 -15.63 11.46
CA ARG A 140 -7.15 -14.79 11.82
C ARG A 140 -6.38 -15.44 12.95
N ARG A 141 -5.04 -15.39 12.90
CA ARG A 141 -4.25 -15.54 14.14
C ARG A 141 -4.59 -14.34 15.00
N PHE A 142 -5.20 -14.56 16.16
CA PHE A 142 -5.15 -13.59 17.24
C PHE A 142 -3.69 -13.52 17.68
N PHE A 143 -3.07 -12.35 17.61
CA PHE A 143 -1.91 -12.07 18.44
C PHE A 143 -2.52 -11.73 19.80
N GLU A 144 -2.27 -12.59 20.80
CA GLU A 144 -2.41 -12.22 22.21
C GLU A 144 -1.29 -11.27 22.61
#